data_AF-A0A1C7LQU2-F1
#
_entry.id   AF-A0A1C7LQU2-F1
#
_cell.length_a   1.000
_cell.length_b   1.000
_cell.length_c   1.000
_cell.angle_alpha   90.00
_cell.angle_beta   90.00
_cell.angle_gamma   90.00
#
_symmetry.space_group_name_H-M   'P 1'
#
loop_
_entity.id
_entity.type
_entity.pdbx_description
1 polymer ?
#
loop_
_entity_poly.entity_id
_entity_poly.type
_entity_poly.pdbx_seq_one_letter_code
_entity_poly.pdbx_strand_id
1 'polypeptide(L)' 'MNIPTPKAPASNAHFPAGLSNADIEQAYASTPFPTLSTDPGPVTTVAPVPPS' A
#
# COMPACT_ATOMS: atom_id res chain seq x y z
N MET A 1 6.18 34.11 0.35
CA MET A 1 6.06 32.71 0.80
C MET A 1 5.56 31.89 -0.38
N ASN A 2 6.39 31.01 -0.94
CA ASN A 2 5.99 30.08 -2.01
C ASN A 2 6.15 28.66 -1.48
N ILE A 3 5.05 27.95 -1.25
CA ILE A 3 5.06 26.53 -0.89
C ILE A 3 4.57 25.76 -2.11
N PRO A 4 5.37 24.84 -2.66
CA PRO A 4 4.95 24.06 -3.81
C PRO A 4 3.79 23.14 -3.44
N THR A 5 2.83 23.02 -4.35
CA THR A 5 1.74 22.03 -4.23
C THR A 5 2.32 20.62 -4.38
N PRO A 6 1.99 19.68 -3.47
CA PRO A 6 2.40 18.28 -3.61
C PRO A 6 1.87 17.62 -4.88
N LYS A 7 2.55 16.57 -5.35
CA LYS A 7 2.04 15.71 -6.42
C LYS A 7 0.79 14.96 -5.93
N ALA A 8 -0.08 14.60 -6.87
CA ALA A 8 -1.19 13.70 -6.60
C ALA A 8 -0.70 12.30 -6.17
N PRO A 9 -1.54 11.50 -5.49
CA PRO A 9 -1.21 10.12 -5.13
C PRO A 9 -0.90 9.26 -6.36
N ALA A 10 0.01 8.29 -6.20
CA ALA A 10 0.47 7.42 -7.28
C ALA A 10 -0.49 6.27 -7.61
N SER A 11 -1.27 5.80 -6.63
CA SER A 11 -2.22 4.69 -6.79
C SER A 11 -3.29 4.68 -5.68
N ASN A 12 -4.32 3.84 -5.87
CA ASN A 12 -5.20 3.41 -4.79
C ASN A 12 -4.51 2.35 -3.91
N ALA A 13 -5.00 2.15 -2.69
CA ALA A 13 -4.49 1.09 -1.83
C ALA A 13 -4.81 -0.32 -2.39
N HIS A 14 -3.83 -1.20 -2.33
CA HIS A 14 -3.89 -2.60 -2.75
C HIS A 14 -2.93 -3.44 -1.89
N PHE A 15 -3.13 -4.75 -1.83
CA PHE A 15 -2.16 -5.65 -1.26
C PHE A 15 -1.00 -5.88 -2.24
N PRO A 16 0.25 -6.00 -1.75
CA PRO A 16 1.35 -6.53 -2.55
C PRO A 16 1.05 -7.95 -3.04
N ALA A 17 1.68 -8.34 -4.15
CA ALA A 17 1.61 -9.71 -4.64
C ALA A 17 2.00 -10.72 -3.55
N GLY A 18 1.23 -11.81 -3.44
CA GLY A 18 1.43 -12.85 -2.43
C GLY A 18 0.81 -12.56 -1.06
N LEU A 19 0.23 -11.38 -0.85
CA LEU A 19 -0.51 -11.03 0.37
C LEU A 19 -2.00 -10.80 0.08
N SER A 20 -2.81 -10.89 1.13
CA SER A 20 -4.26 -10.80 1.08
C SER A 20 -4.85 -10.29 2.38
N ASN A 21 -6.19 -10.17 2.43
CA ASN A 21 -6.92 -9.92 3.67
C ASN A 21 -6.65 -10.99 4.76
N ALA A 22 -6.22 -12.21 4.40
CA ALA A 22 -5.91 -13.25 5.38
C ALA A 22 -4.65 -12.94 6.20
N ASP A 23 -3.77 -12.08 5.68
CA ASP A 23 -2.50 -11.69 6.31
C ASP A 23 -2.66 -10.44 7.20
N ILE A 24 -3.87 -9.92 7.34
CA ILE A 24 -4.15 -8.77 8.17
C ILE A 24 -4.31 -9.17 9.65
N GLU A 25 -3.45 -8.63 10.49
CA GLU A 25 -3.55 -8.69 11.94
C GLU A 25 -4.50 -7.58 12.44
N GLN A 26 -5.81 -7.78 12.31
CA GLN A 26 -6.81 -6.75 12.63
C GLN A 26 -6.85 -6.42 14.12
N ALA A 27 -6.64 -5.15 14.47
CA ALA A 27 -6.62 -4.70 15.86
C ALA A 27 -7.97 -4.16 16.39
N TYR A 28 -8.94 -3.85 15.52
CA TYR A 28 -10.21 -3.26 15.92
C TYR A 28 -11.42 -4.05 15.40
N ALA A 29 -12.19 -4.66 16.31
CA ALA A 29 -13.23 -5.61 15.95
C ALA A 29 -14.49 -4.94 15.33
N SER A 30 -14.86 -3.75 15.79
CA SER A 30 -16.11 -3.09 15.35
C SER A 30 -15.99 -2.35 14.02
N THR A 31 -14.78 -2.20 13.47
CA THR A 31 -14.58 -1.69 12.12
C THR A 31 -13.61 -2.60 11.37
N PRO A 32 -14.13 -3.51 10.53
CA PRO A 32 -13.29 -4.46 9.82
C PRO A 32 -12.34 -3.78 8.85
N PHE A 33 -11.18 -4.39 8.63
CA PHE A 33 -10.28 -3.96 7.57
C PHE A 33 -11.00 -4.07 6.21
N PRO A 34 -10.89 -3.08 5.32
CA PRO A 34 -11.61 -3.10 4.05
C PRO A 34 -11.13 -4.24 3.13
N THR A 35 -11.95 -4.61 2.16
CA THR A 35 -11.52 -5.46 1.05
C THR A 35 -10.72 -4.64 0.05
N LEU A 36 -9.51 -5.11 -0.29
CA LEU A 36 -8.63 -4.50 -1.28
C LEU A 36 -8.28 -5.53 -2.37
N SER A 37 -7.92 -5.04 -3.57
CA SER A 37 -7.34 -5.89 -4.60
C SER A 37 -5.90 -6.29 -4.26
N THR A 38 -5.45 -7.44 -4.74
CA THR A 38 -4.05 -7.88 -4.66
C THR A 38 -3.36 -7.67 -6.00
N ASP A 39 -2.13 -7.18 -5.99
CA ASP A 39 -1.31 -7.05 -7.19
C ASP A 39 -1.06 -8.42 -7.85
N PRO A 40 -1.17 -8.53 -9.19
CA PRO A 40 -0.84 -9.77 -9.87
C PRO A 40 0.68 -10.01 -9.92
N GLY A 41 1.08 -11.27 -10.05
CA GLY A 41 2.47 -11.67 -10.31
C GLY A 41 3.22 -12.19 -9.07
N PRO A 42 4.55 -12.34 -9.16
CA PRO A 42 5.37 -12.84 -8.06
C PRO A 42 5.64 -11.78 -6.98
N VAL A 43 5.97 -12.23 -5.77
CA VAL A 43 6.48 -11.37 -4.69
C VAL A 43 7.78 -10.71 -5.13
N THR A 44 7.92 -9.40 -4.88
CA THR A 44 9.13 -8.63 -5.19
C THR A 44 9.62 -7.87 -3.97
N THR A 45 10.88 -7.44 -4.01
CA THR A 45 11.45 -6.57 -2.96
C THR A 45 11.19 -5.11 -3.29
N VAL A 46 11.03 -4.27 -2.26
CA VAL A 46 10.93 -2.82 -2.43
C VAL A 46 12.27 -2.28 -2.93
N ALA A 47 12.24 -1.44 -3.97
CA ALA A 47 13.44 -0.83 -4.54
C ALA A 47 14.17 0.05 -3.49
N PRO A 48 15.52 0.09 -3.51
CA PRO A 48 16.28 0.99 -2.66
C PRO A 48 15.94 2.46 -2.91
N VAL A 49 16.08 3.29 -1.88
CA VAL A 49 15.94 4.75 -2.02
C VAL A 49 17.09 5.30 -2.89
N PRO A 50 16.82 6.22 -3.83
CA PRO A 50 17.86 6.88 -4.61
C PRO A 50 18.88 7.65 -3.74
N PRO A 51 20.15 7.75 -4.16
CA PRO A 51 21.14 8.60 -3.47
C PRO A 51 20.73 10.08 -3.53
N SER A 52 21.23 10.86 -2.55
CA SER A 52 21.01 12.31 -2.45
C SER A 52 21.84 13.12 -3.44
#